data_AF-A0A957YZ83-F1
#
_entry.id   AF-A0A957YZ83-F1
#
_cell.length_a   1.000
_cell.length_b   1.000
_cell.length_c   1.000
_cell.angle_alpha   90.00
_cell.angle_beta   90.00
_cell.angle_gamma   90.00
#
_symmetry.space_group_name_H-M   'P 1'
#
loop_
_entity.id
_entity.type
_entity.pdbx_description
1 polymer ?
#
loop_
_entity_poly.entity_id
_entity_poly.type
_entity_poly.pdbx_seq_one_letter_code
_entity_poly.pdbx_strand_id
1 'polypeptide(L)' 'MTCGIYKIVNRTNNQYYLGSSVNIEKRYTQHISDLRGNRHHSLYLQRAYRK' A
#
# COMPACT_ATOMS: atom_id res chain seq x y z
N MET A 1 -15.71 6.81 6.49
CA MET A 1 -14.51 6.29 7.16
C MET A 1 -14.65 4.80 7.18
N THR A 2 -13.92 4.13 6.30
CA THR A 2 -14.08 2.69 6.06
C THR A 2 -13.03 1.96 6.89
N CYS A 3 -13.46 1.01 7.72
CA CYS A 3 -12.57 0.12 8.45
C CYS A 3 -12.61 -1.28 7.84
N GLY A 4 -11.52 -2.03 8.01
CA GLY A 4 -11.44 -3.42 7.57
C GLY A 4 -10.10 -3.80 6.97
N ILE A 5 -10.12 -4.89 6.23
CA ILE A 5 -8.97 -5.46 5.52
C ILE A 5 -9.06 -5.02 4.06
N TYR A 6 -7.92 -4.64 3.48
CA TYR A 6 -7.80 -4.23 2.08
C TYR A 6 -6.57 -4.89 1.44
N LYS A 7 -6.53 -4.85 0.11
CA LYS A 7 -5.36 -5.24 -0.68
C LYS A 7 -4.98 -4.17 -1.69
N ILE A 8 -3.68 -3.97 -1.88
CA ILE A 8 -3.10 -3.16 -2.96
C ILE A 8 -2.53 -4.13 -3.97
N VAL A 9 -3.04 -4.10 -5.20
CA VAL A 9 -2.65 -5.05 -6.26
C VAL A 9 -1.78 -4.35 -7.29
N ASN A 10 -0.62 -4.92 -7.59
CA ASN A 10 0.18 -4.54 -8.75
C ASN A 10 -0.45 -5.19 -10.00
N ARG A 11 -0.96 -4.37 -10.93
CA ARG A 11 -1.66 -4.83 -12.13
C ARG A 11 -0.76 -5.51 -13.15
N THR A 12 0.55 -5.34 -13.06
CA THR A 12 1.51 -5.89 -14.03
C THR A 12 1.86 -7.35 -13.72
N ASN A 13 1.94 -7.71 -12.44
CA ASN A 13 2.38 -9.05 -12.01
C ASN A 13 1.39 -9.75 -11.07
N ASN A 14 0.20 -9.16 -10.84
CA ASN A 14 -0.84 -9.63 -9.92
C ASN A 14 -0.39 -9.86 -8.47
N GLN A 15 0.82 -9.45 -8.09
CA GLN A 15 1.25 -9.49 -6.70
C GLN A 15 0.50 -8.43 -5.90
N TYR A 16 0.23 -8.72 -4.64
CA TYR A 16 -0.55 -7.83 -3.79
C TYR A 16 0.03 -7.69 -2.39
N TYR A 17 -0.20 -6.52 -1.81
CA TYR A 17 0.02 -6.23 -0.41
C TYR A 17 -1.32 -6.31 0.33
N LEU A 18 -1.36 -7.00 1.47
CA LEU A 18 -2.54 -7.08 2.33
C LEU A 18 -2.32 -6.21 3.58
N GLY A 19 -3.33 -5.45 3.97
CA GLY A 19 -3.28 -4.62 5.18
C GLY A 19 -4.65 -4.47 5.82
N SER A 20 -4.68 -4.03 7.07
CA SER A 20 -5.90 -3.66 7.78
C SER A 20 -5.80 -2.21 8.27
N SER A 21 -6.94 -1.55 8.44
CA SER A 21 -7.00 -0.23 9.04
C SER A 21 -8.39 0.08 9.58
N VAL A 22 -8.43 0.95 10.59
CA VAL A 22 -9.66 1.60 11.06
C VAL A 22 -10.12 2.75 10.13
N ASN A 23 -9.23 3.25 9.28
CA ASN A 23 -9.50 4.29 8.28
C ASN A 23 -8.68 4.02 7.03
N ILE A 24 -9.26 3.23 6.12
CA ILE A 24 -8.63 2.78 4.89
C ILE A 24 -8.28 3.97 3.99
N GLU A 25 -9.10 5.02 3.95
CA GLU A 25 -8.88 6.20 3.11
C GLU A 25 -7.63 6.98 3.57
N LYS A 26 -7.49 7.22 4.88
CA LYS A 26 -6.29 7.82 5.47
C LYS A 26 -5.08 6.91 5.29
N ARG A 27 -5.25 5.59 5.47
CA ARG A 27 -4.15 4.64 5.32
C ARG A 27 -3.65 4.57 3.88
N TYR A 28 -4.54 4.65 2.90
CA TYR A 28 -4.20 4.68 1.48
C TYR A 28 -3.38 5.92 1.11
N THR A 29 -3.80 7.11 1.54
CA THR A 29 -3.03 8.34 1.29
C THR A 29 -1.63 8.28 1.93
N GLN A 30 -1.52 7.71 3.13
CA GLN A 30 -0.24 7.48 3.78
C GLN A 30 0.65 6.49 3.01
N HIS A 31 0.10 5.36 2.55
CA HIS A 31 0.82 4.41 1.71
C HIS A 31 1.42 5.09 0.48
N ILE A 32 0.64 5.90 -0.24
CA ILE A 32 1.11 6.60 -1.44
C ILE A 32 2.22 7.59 -1.10
N SER A 33 2.08 8.36 -0.02
CA SER A 33 3.11 9.30 0.45
C SER A 33 4.41 8.57 0.80
N ASP A 34 4.33 7.47 1.53
CA ASP A 34 5.49 6.69 1.97
C ASP A 34 6.19 5.98 0.80
N LEU A 35 5.41 5.47 -0.17
CA LEU A 35 5.95 4.86 -1.39
C LEU A 35 6.69 5.87 -2.25
N ARG A 36 6.13 7.08 -2.42
CA ARG A 36 6.81 8.20 -3.11
C ARG A 36 8.07 8.65 -2.38
N GLY A 37 8.02 8.67 -1.04
CA GLY A 37 9.13 9.04 -0.17
C GLY A 37 10.17 7.92 0.08
N ASN A 38 10.04 6.76 -0.57
CA ASN A 38 10.92 5.60 -0.37
C ASN A 38 11.07 5.17 1.11
N ARG A 39 10.01 5.34 1.90
CA ARG A 39 9.97 5.06 3.35
C ARG A 39 8.85 4.11 3.74
N HIS A 40 8.26 3.44 2.76
CA HIS A 40 7.19 2.49 3.00
C HIS A 40 7.70 1.27 3.78
N HIS A 41 6.97 0.87 4.84
CA HIS A 41 7.37 -0.23 5.74
C HIS A 41 7.53 -1.58 5.02
N SER A 42 6.72 -1.85 3.99
CA SER A 42 6.92 -3.04 3.15
C SER A 42 7.94 -2.76 2.07
N LEU A 43 9.12 -3.35 2.22
CA LEU A 43 10.20 -3.30 1.23
C LEU A 43 9.78 -3.94 -0.10
N TYR A 44 8.97 -5.01 -0.06
CA TYR A 44 8.44 -5.66 -1.26
C TYR A 44 7.55 -4.71 -2.06
N LEU A 45 6.58 -4.06 -1.39
CA LEU A 45 5.71 -3.10 -2.07
C LEU A 45 6.50 -1.87 -2.54
N GLN A 46 7.48 -1.40 -1.77
CA GLN A 46 8.34 -0.29 -2.15
C GLN A 46 9.15 -0.59 -3.41
N ARG A 47 9.74 -1.78 -3.50
CA ARG A 47 10.48 -2.26 -4.67
C ARG A 47 9.54 -2.44 -5.87
N ALA A 48 8.34 -2.97 -5.64
CA ALA A 48 7.33 -3.13 -6.68
C ALA A 48 6.79 -1.79 -7.21
N TYR A 49 6.80 -0.72 -6.39
CA TYR A 49 6.40 0.63 -6.78
C TYR A 49 7.48 1.39 -7.54
N ARG A 50 8.77 1.14 -7.24
CA ARG A 50 9.90 1.75 -7.95
C ARG A 50 10.26 1.06 -9.27
N LYS A 51 9.70 -0.11 -9.51
CA LYS A 51 9.90 -0.90 -10.73
C LYS A 51 8.83 -0.52 -11.75
#